data_AF-A0A941CFZ0-F1
#
_entry.id   AF-A0A941CFZ0-F1
#
_cell.length_a   1.000
_cell.length_b   1.000
_cell.length_c   1.000
_cell.angle_alpha   90.00
_cell.angle_beta   90.00
_cell.angle_gamma   90.00
#
_symmetry.space_group_name_H-M   'P 1'
#
loop_
_entity.id
_entity.type
_entity.pdbx_description
1 polymer ?
#
loop_
_entity_poly.entity_id
_entity_poly.type
_entity_poly.pdbx_seq_one_letter_code
_entity_poly.pdbx_strand_id
1 'polypeptide(L)'
;MNKPLRNKLTLGFLLIGITVFGQDFGFDIHNTSLKEYIQMEEKLGSERIPTTSNHVSFSGEAQPIKFQRKEKIIPDLISYFYFKDKDSSMTKVLYEWDVRHFKKTNELNVKQSKKFQKTLIRKFNELEQKLTELYGKPQSKGDLSDLKRANEKGGLKKNDKWFPNDSTEIEMYTVVSNFYEKRGMATTAPTHRIRLYIRNNKKEEKIEPKLSEKKLDNLKAISQEFIQTLGNKDLVKSKEYLSELILKTVTEEQLNILIDNLDFNRETELIYSGIQAGLDGSVFTMLQFKYKDDISNPPNELIKIIFDDKDKVVGIQPIKLQGKVTD
;
A
#
# COMPACT_ATOMS: atom_id res chain seq x y z
N MET A 1 0.61 -40.22 -77.98
CA MET A 1 1.30 -40.42 -76.68
C MET A 1 1.48 -39.07 -76.01
N ASN A 2 0.50 -38.67 -75.20
CA ASN A 2 0.49 -37.37 -74.52
C ASN A 2 0.99 -37.55 -73.08
N LYS A 3 2.09 -36.87 -72.72
CA LYS A 3 2.59 -36.78 -71.34
C LYS A 3 1.79 -35.71 -70.59
N PRO A 4 1.23 -35.98 -69.40
CA PRO A 4 0.60 -34.93 -68.62
C PRO A 4 1.60 -34.18 -67.72
N LEU A 5 1.27 -32.92 -67.55
CA LEU A 5 1.94 -31.86 -66.79
C LEU A 5 2.23 -32.26 -65.33
N ARG A 6 3.47 -32.07 -64.88
CA ARG A 6 3.86 -32.13 -63.46
C ARG A 6 3.26 -30.92 -62.72
N ASN A 7 2.14 -31.11 -62.03
CA ASN A 7 1.68 -30.17 -61.03
C ASN A 7 2.65 -30.19 -59.83
N LYS A 8 3.35 -29.08 -59.64
CA LYS A 8 4.10 -28.81 -58.41
C LYS A 8 3.08 -28.61 -57.29
N LEU A 9 2.95 -29.59 -56.41
CA LEU A 9 2.22 -29.42 -55.15
C LEU A 9 3.11 -28.58 -54.22
N THR A 10 2.91 -27.27 -54.24
CA THR A 10 3.51 -26.37 -53.26
C THR A 10 2.84 -26.66 -51.92
N LEU A 11 3.49 -27.47 -51.09
CA LEU A 11 3.07 -27.72 -49.72
C LEU A 11 3.26 -26.42 -48.94
N GLY A 12 2.24 -25.56 -48.97
CA GLY A 12 2.17 -24.38 -48.12
C GLY A 12 2.12 -24.85 -46.69
N PHE A 13 3.22 -24.67 -45.96
CA PHE A 13 3.25 -24.72 -44.51
C PHE A 13 2.31 -23.63 -43.98
N LEU A 14 1.04 -23.99 -43.80
CA LEU A 14 0.14 -23.31 -42.88
C LEU A 14 0.67 -23.64 -41.48
N LEU A 15 1.70 -22.90 -41.07
CA LEU A 15 2.01 -22.67 -39.66
C LEU A 15 0.81 -21.90 -39.11
N ILE A 16 -0.27 -22.62 -38.83
CA ILE A 16 -1.23 -22.22 -37.81
C ILE A 16 -0.38 -22.21 -36.55
N GLY A 17 0.18 -21.03 -36.27
CA GLY A 17 0.92 -20.77 -35.05
C GLY A 17 0.00 -21.20 -33.92
N ILE A 18 0.34 -22.33 -33.31
CA ILE A 18 -0.18 -22.70 -32.02
C ILE A 18 0.34 -21.58 -31.14
N THR A 19 -0.46 -20.52 -30.94
CA THR A 19 -0.24 -19.56 -29.88
C THR A 19 -0.32 -20.38 -28.61
N VAL A 20 0.82 -20.90 -28.18
CA VAL A 20 0.99 -21.42 -26.84
C VAL A 20 0.53 -20.26 -25.98
N PHE A 21 -0.64 -20.40 -25.36
CA PHE A 21 -1.13 -19.51 -24.30
C PHE A 21 -0.17 -19.67 -23.12
N GLY A 22 1.08 -19.26 -23.32
CA GLY A 22 2.04 -19.07 -22.27
C GLY A 22 1.48 -17.99 -21.39
N GLN A 23 1.48 -18.25 -20.08
CA GLN A 23 1.22 -17.16 -19.13
C GLN A 23 2.30 -16.11 -19.37
N ASP A 24 1.89 -15.02 -20.02
CA ASP A 24 2.72 -13.84 -20.23
C ASP A 24 2.65 -12.98 -18.97
N PHE A 25 3.81 -12.47 -18.57
CA PHE A 25 3.96 -11.67 -17.37
C PHE A 25 4.80 -10.44 -17.76
N GLY A 26 4.28 -9.24 -17.48
CA GLY A 26 5.05 -8.02 -17.69
C GLY A 26 6.07 -7.83 -16.57
N PHE A 27 7.25 -8.44 -16.70
CA PHE A 27 8.33 -8.29 -15.73
C PHE A 27 9.08 -6.95 -15.86
N ASP A 28 8.95 -6.26 -17.00
CA ASP A 28 9.53 -4.95 -17.24
C ASP A 28 8.58 -3.81 -16.82
N ILE A 29 8.60 -3.48 -15.53
CA ILE A 29 7.70 -2.48 -14.95
C ILE A 29 7.96 -1.04 -15.42
N HIS A 30 9.15 -0.72 -15.91
CA HIS A 30 9.50 0.65 -16.32
C HIS A 30 9.01 0.97 -17.72
N ASN A 31 9.00 -0.03 -18.61
CA ASN A 31 8.60 0.14 -20.00
C ASN A 31 7.17 -0.37 -20.30
N THR A 32 6.51 -1.02 -19.34
CA THR A 32 5.13 -1.50 -19.51
C THR A 32 4.15 -0.52 -18.85
N SER A 33 3.30 0.11 -19.66
CA SER A 33 2.25 1.00 -19.16
C SER A 33 1.12 0.23 -18.48
N LEU A 34 0.35 0.91 -17.63
CA LEU A 34 -0.87 0.35 -17.02
C LEU A 34 -1.83 -0.22 -18.08
N LYS A 35 -1.98 0.49 -19.21
CA LYS A 35 -2.85 0.06 -20.32
C LYS A 35 -2.37 -1.26 -20.92
N GLU A 36 -1.07 -1.44 -21.09
CA GLU A 36 -0.50 -2.69 -21.63
C GLU A 36 -0.70 -3.85 -20.66
N TYR A 37 -0.55 -3.63 -19.35
CA TYR A 37 -0.87 -4.65 -18.34
C TYR A 37 -2.34 -5.07 -18.39
N ILE A 38 -3.27 -4.12 -18.50
CA ILE A 38 -4.70 -4.38 -18.63
C ILE A 38 -4.98 -5.20 -19.90
N GLN A 39 -4.44 -4.77 -21.04
CA GLN A 39 -4.62 -5.47 -22.32
C GLN A 39 -4.03 -6.88 -22.32
N MET A 40 -2.91 -7.08 -21.61
CA MET A 40 -2.32 -8.41 -21.42
C MET A 40 -3.27 -9.34 -20.67
N GLU A 41 -3.87 -8.88 -19.56
CA GLU A 41 -4.83 -9.67 -18.80
C GLU A 41 -6.11 -9.97 -19.59
N GLU A 42 -6.64 -8.99 -20.34
CA GLU A 42 -7.81 -9.16 -21.20
C GLU A 42 -7.55 -10.21 -22.30
N LYS A 43 -6.39 -10.15 -22.97
CA LYS A 43 -5.99 -11.15 -23.98
C LYS A 43 -5.83 -12.56 -23.41
N LEU A 44 -5.43 -12.66 -22.13
CA LEU A 44 -5.28 -13.92 -21.42
C LEU A 44 -6.61 -14.44 -20.84
N GLY A 45 -7.71 -13.73 -21.08
CA GLY A 45 -9.06 -14.12 -20.64
C GLY A 45 -9.28 -13.95 -19.14
N SER A 46 -8.52 -13.08 -18.48
CA SER A 46 -8.69 -12.80 -17.07
C SER A 46 -9.92 -11.92 -16.82
N GLU A 47 -10.62 -12.19 -15.71
CA GLU A 47 -11.81 -11.43 -15.31
C GLU A 47 -11.43 -10.28 -14.38
N ARG A 48 -11.97 -9.09 -14.60
CA ARG A 48 -11.71 -7.94 -13.72
C ARG A 48 -12.46 -8.10 -12.39
N ILE A 49 -11.76 -7.92 -11.28
CA ILE A 49 -12.33 -8.00 -9.92
C ILE A 49 -12.60 -6.58 -9.39
N PRO A 50 -13.80 -6.26 -8.90
CA PRO A 50 -14.07 -4.96 -8.30
C PRO A 50 -13.24 -4.73 -7.03
N THR A 51 -12.92 -3.47 -6.78
CA THR A 51 -12.29 -3.05 -5.52
C THR A 51 -13.39 -2.87 -4.48
N THR A 52 -13.41 -3.76 -3.49
CA THR A 52 -14.41 -3.80 -2.41
C THR A 52 -13.94 -3.14 -1.11
N SER A 53 -12.68 -2.70 -1.06
CA SER A 53 -12.07 -2.02 0.08
C SER A 53 -10.95 -1.11 -0.41
N ASN A 54 -10.86 0.10 0.15
CA ASN A 54 -9.83 1.07 -0.23
C ASN A 54 -8.49 0.73 0.45
N HIS A 55 -7.44 0.60 -0.35
CA HIS A 55 -6.05 0.61 0.13
C HIS A 55 -5.65 2.04 0.48
N VAL A 56 -5.11 2.25 1.68
CA VAL A 56 -4.49 3.52 2.06
C VAL A 56 -3.10 3.59 1.42
N SER A 57 -2.83 4.65 0.65
CA SER A 57 -1.51 4.94 0.07
C SER A 57 -0.95 6.24 0.67
N PHE A 58 0.32 6.20 1.06
CA PHE A 58 1.07 7.36 1.58
C PHE A 58 1.96 8.02 0.51
N SER A 59 1.97 7.46 -0.70
CA SER A 59 2.86 7.86 -1.80
C SER A 59 2.10 8.22 -3.07
N GLY A 60 0.78 8.45 -2.96
CA GLY A 60 -0.08 8.89 -4.07
C GLY A 60 -0.42 7.78 -5.07
N GLU A 61 -0.40 6.52 -4.64
CA GLU A 61 -0.91 5.42 -5.45
C GLU A 61 -2.45 5.40 -5.47
N ALA A 62 -3.01 5.17 -6.64
CA ALA A 62 -4.42 4.87 -6.81
C ALA A 62 -4.78 3.50 -6.24
N GLN A 63 -6.09 3.22 -6.18
CA GLN A 63 -6.58 1.88 -5.86
C GLN A 63 -6.08 0.87 -6.91
N PRO A 64 -5.52 -0.29 -6.50
CA PRO A 64 -4.98 -1.24 -7.45
C PRO A 64 -6.09 -1.82 -8.34
N ILE A 65 -5.79 -1.94 -9.63
CA ILE A 65 -6.66 -2.68 -10.56
C ILE A 65 -6.34 -4.18 -10.41
N LYS A 66 -7.39 -5.00 -10.33
CA LYS A 66 -7.28 -6.44 -10.06
C LYS A 66 -7.89 -7.28 -11.17
N PHE A 67 -7.22 -8.38 -11.51
CA PHE A 67 -7.72 -9.39 -12.43
C PHE A 67 -7.58 -10.79 -11.84
N GLN A 68 -8.55 -11.65 -12.10
CA GLN A 68 -8.55 -13.06 -11.74
C GLN A 68 -8.33 -13.91 -12.99
N ARG A 69 -7.35 -14.81 -12.94
CA ARG A 69 -7.12 -15.82 -13.99
C ARG A 69 -7.30 -17.22 -13.42
N LYS A 70 -8.15 -18.02 -14.08
CA LYS A 70 -8.47 -19.38 -13.65
C LYS A 70 -7.24 -20.28 -13.74
N GLU A 71 -6.97 -21.03 -12.69
CA GLU A 71 -5.88 -22.00 -12.63
C GLU A 71 -6.41 -23.42 -12.44
N LYS A 72 -5.61 -24.42 -12.83
CA LYS A 72 -5.94 -25.82 -12.61
C LYS A 72 -5.21 -26.32 -11.36
N ILE A 73 -5.94 -26.95 -10.44
CA ILE A 73 -5.46 -27.60 -9.21
C ILE A 73 -4.99 -26.61 -8.12
N ILE A 74 -4.26 -25.56 -8.47
CA ILE A 74 -3.81 -24.51 -7.54
C ILE A 74 -4.84 -23.35 -7.51
N PRO A 75 -4.74 -22.39 -6.57
CA PRO A 75 -5.65 -21.25 -6.50
C PRO A 75 -5.58 -20.43 -7.79
N ASP A 76 -6.68 -19.77 -8.15
CA ASP A 76 -6.66 -18.81 -9.25
C ASP A 76 -5.62 -17.72 -8.99
N LEU A 77 -4.99 -17.24 -10.05
CA LEU A 77 -4.08 -16.11 -9.98
C LEU A 77 -4.91 -14.84 -9.80
N ILE A 78 -4.52 -14.00 -8.83
CA ILE A 78 -4.95 -12.61 -8.76
C ILE A 78 -3.76 -11.72 -9.11
N SER A 79 -3.89 -10.96 -10.20
CA SER A 79 -2.95 -9.91 -10.60
C SER A 79 -3.40 -8.58 -10.00
N TYR A 80 -2.48 -7.84 -9.38
CA TYR A 80 -2.70 -6.50 -8.84
C TYR A 80 -1.74 -5.52 -9.52
N PHE A 81 -2.31 -4.45 -10.08
CA PHE A 81 -1.58 -3.37 -10.72
C PHE A 81 -1.67 -2.11 -9.87
N TYR A 82 -0.55 -1.72 -9.26
CA TYR A 82 -0.43 -0.50 -8.47
C TYR A 82 0.25 0.58 -9.31
N PHE A 83 -0.33 1.78 -9.30
CA PHE A 83 0.10 2.90 -10.11
C PHE A 83 -0.15 4.22 -9.40
N LYS A 84 0.57 5.29 -9.78
CA LYS A 84 0.35 6.63 -9.27
C LYS A 84 -0.96 7.22 -9.81
N ASP A 85 -1.72 7.87 -8.94
CA ASP A 85 -2.96 8.54 -9.33
C ASP A 85 -2.69 9.73 -10.26
N LYS A 86 -1.56 10.42 -10.05
CA LYS A 86 -1.17 11.63 -10.79
C LYS A 86 -0.93 11.38 -12.29
N ASP A 87 -0.22 10.31 -12.64
CA ASP A 87 0.27 10.09 -14.01
C ASP A 87 0.17 8.64 -14.49
N SER A 88 -0.47 7.76 -13.71
CA SER A 88 -0.61 6.32 -14.00
C SER A 88 0.70 5.55 -14.14
N SER A 89 1.83 6.12 -13.68
CA SER A 89 3.11 5.40 -13.65
C SER A 89 3.03 4.17 -12.75
N MET A 90 3.62 3.06 -13.21
CA MET A 90 3.59 1.78 -12.50
C MET A 90 4.53 1.80 -11.30
N THR A 91 4.00 1.50 -10.12
CA THR A 91 4.79 1.42 -8.88
C THR A 91 5.08 -0.02 -8.49
N LYS A 92 4.10 -0.91 -8.66
CA LYS A 92 4.24 -2.32 -8.30
C LYS A 92 3.26 -3.19 -9.06
N VAL A 93 3.71 -4.37 -9.45
CA VAL A 93 2.86 -5.47 -9.88
C VAL A 93 2.97 -6.60 -8.87
N LEU A 94 1.83 -7.18 -8.50
CA LEU A 94 1.78 -8.39 -7.67
C LEU A 94 0.98 -9.46 -8.39
N TYR A 95 1.60 -10.60 -8.64
CA TYR A 95 0.95 -11.84 -9.03
C TYR A 95 0.84 -12.75 -7.82
N GLU A 96 -0.39 -13.07 -7.41
CA GLU A 96 -0.65 -13.85 -6.20
C GLU A 96 -1.49 -15.09 -6.49
N TRP A 97 -0.97 -16.25 -6.08
CA TRP A 97 -1.74 -17.49 -5.94
C TRP A 97 -1.88 -17.74 -4.44
N ASP A 98 -3.04 -17.47 -3.82
CA ASP A 98 -3.26 -17.71 -2.39
C ASP A 98 -4.62 -18.37 -2.17
N VAL A 99 -4.64 -19.53 -1.49
CA VAL A 99 -5.89 -20.25 -1.20
C VAL A 99 -6.85 -19.38 -0.38
N ARG A 100 -6.34 -18.45 0.43
CA ARG A 100 -7.15 -17.63 1.35
C ARG A 100 -8.16 -16.74 0.64
N HIS A 101 -7.92 -16.34 -0.62
CA HIS A 101 -8.86 -15.54 -1.40
C HIS A 101 -10.17 -16.27 -1.70
N PHE A 102 -10.13 -17.60 -1.67
CA PHE A 102 -11.25 -18.46 -2.08
C PHE A 102 -11.83 -19.26 -0.92
N LYS A 103 -11.33 -19.07 0.30
CA LYS A 103 -11.86 -19.71 1.51
C LYS A 103 -12.98 -18.88 2.10
N LYS A 104 -14.00 -19.56 2.63
CA LYS A 104 -14.95 -18.94 3.55
C LYS A 104 -14.22 -18.60 4.84
N THR A 105 -14.50 -17.42 5.40
CA THR A 105 -13.82 -16.81 6.57
C THR A 105 -13.76 -17.71 7.81
N ASN A 106 -14.63 -18.70 7.94
CA ASN A 106 -14.70 -19.58 9.11
C ASN A 106 -13.88 -20.88 8.98
N GLU A 107 -13.34 -21.19 7.80
CA GLU A 107 -12.64 -22.46 7.54
C GLU A 107 -11.11 -22.34 7.67
N LEU A 108 -10.63 -22.30 8.92
CA LEU A 108 -9.21 -22.09 9.22
C LEU A 108 -8.33 -23.34 9.11
N ASN A 109 -8.89 -24.56 9.08
CA ASN A 109 -8.13 -25.83 9.03
C ASN A 109 -8.32 -26.58 7.69
N VAL A 110 -8.17 -25.87 6.57
CA VAL A 110 -8.25 -26.51 5.24
C VAL A 110 -6.86 -26.85 4.74
N LYS A 111 -6.51 -28.14 4.89
CA LYS A 111 -5.29 -28.75 4.36
C LYS A 111 -5.42 -29.03 2.87
N GLN A 112 -4.29 -29.04 2.17
CA GLN A 112 -4.21 -29.31 0.74
C GLN A 112 -3.59 -30.68 0.47
N SER A 113 -4.00 -31.30 -0.63
CA SER A 113 -3.49 -32.60 -1.05
C SER A 113 -2.01 -32.54 -1.44
N LYS A 114 -1.33 -33.68 -1.40
CA LYS A 114 0.06 -33.80 -1.89
C LYS A 114 0.17 -33.41 -3.37
N LYS A 115 -0.86 -33.71 -4.18
CA LYS A 115 -0.94 -33.30 -5.59
C LYS A 115 -0.96 -31.78 -5.73
N PHE A 116 -1.79 -31.10 -4.94
CA PHE A 116 -1.84 -29.65 -4.88
C PHE A 116 -0.48 -29.04 -4.53
N GLN A 117 0.16 -29.53 -3.46
CA GLN A 117 1.44 -29.01 -2.98
C GLN A 117 2.54 -29.14 -4.05
N LYS A 118 2.62 -30.30 -4.72
CA LYS A 118 3.53 -30.51 -5.85
C LYS A 118 3.27 -29.57 -7.01
N THR A 119 2.00 -29.36 -7.38
CA THR A 119 1.65 -28.44 -8.47
C THR A 119 2.04 -27.01 -8.13
N LEU A 120 1.83 -26.56 -6.88
CA LEU A 120 2.23 -25.23 -6.43
C LEU A 120 3.75 -25.06 -6.43
N ILE A 121 4.51 -26.04 -5.93
CA ILE A 121 5.99 -26.00 -5.98
C ILE A 121 6.48 -25.98 -7.43
N ARG A 122 5.89 -26.79 -8.30
CA ARG A 122 6.23 -26.78 -9.73
C ARG A 122 5.97 -25.40 -10.34
N LYS A 123 4.84 -24.77 -10.01
CA LYS A 123 4.51 -23.41 -10.48
C LYS A 123 5.57 -22.39 -10.04
N PHE A 124 6.01 -22.46 -8.79
CA PHE A 124 7.09 -21.62 -8.28
C PHE A 124 8.39 -21.84 -9.06
N ASN A 125 8.80 -23.10 -9.25
CA ASN A 125 10.04 -23.42 -9.95
C ASN A 125 10.00 -23.01 -11.44
N GLU A 126 8.84 -23.12 -12.10
CA GLU A 126 8.65 -22.64 -13.49
C GLU A 126 8.82 -21.11 -13.58
N LEU A 127 8.30 -20.36 -12.59
CA LEU A 127 8.50 -18.90 -12.52
C LEU A 127 9.95 -18.54 -12.21
N GLU A 128 10.57 -19.24 -11.25
CA GLU A 128 11.98 -19.08 -10.90
C GLU A 128 12.89 -19.30 -12.11
N GLN A 129 12.63 -20.36 -12.89
CA GLN A 129 13.40 -20.65 -14.10
C GLN A 129 13.28 -19.49 -15.10
N LYS A 130 12.06 -19.04 -15.41
CA LYS A 130 11.83 -17.92 -16.34
C LYS A 130 12.53 -16.64 -15.88
N LEU A 131 12.43 -16.28 -14.60
CA LEU A 131 13.09 -15.10 -14.06
C LEU A 131 14.61 -15.25 -14.05
N THR A 132 15.12 -16.46 -13.83
CA THR A 132 16.56 -16.75 -13.89
C THR A 132 17.11 -16.64 -15.31
N GLU A 133 16.35 -17.09 -16.31
CA GLU A 133 16.70 -16.91 -17.73
C GLU A 133 16.76 -15.43 -18.12
N LEU A 134 15.90 -14.58 -17.55
CA LEU A 134 15.83 -13.15 -17.87
C LEU A 134 16.84 -12.29 -17.08
N TYR A 135 17.04 -12.58 -15.80
CA TYR A 135 17.75 -11.69 -14.87
C TYR A 135 18.93 -12.34 -14.15
N GLY A 136 19.27 -13.59 -14.49
CA GLY A 136 20.31 -14.35 -13.82
C GLY A 136 19.87 -14.95 -12.49
N LYS A 137 20.82 -15.52 -11.74
CA LYS A 137 20.51 -16.25 -10.50
C LYS A 137 19.99 -15.31 -9.38
N PRO A 138 18.92 -15.68 -8.66
CA PRO A 138 18.45 -14.90 -7.53
C PRO A 138 19.36 -14.99 -6.30
N GLN A 139 19.15 -14.04 -5.39
CA GLN A 139 19.48 -14.24 -3.98
C GLN A 139 18.36 -15.05 -3.32
N SER A 140 18.65 -16.32 -3.02
CA SER A 140 17.67 -17.26 -2.48
C SER A 140 17.83 -17.51 -0.98
N LYS A 141 16.70 -17.69 -0.29
CA LYS A 141 16.63 -18.19 1.09
C LYS A 141 15.53 -19.24 1.21
N GLY A 142 15.79 -20.31 1.95
CA GLY A 142 14.85 -21.42 2.15
C GLY A 142 14.97 -22.50 1.09
N ASP A 143 14.06 -23.47 1.14
CA ASP A 143 14.11 -24.67 0.31
C ASP A 143 12.72 -25.30 0.15
N LEU A 144 12.49 -25.92 -1.01
CA LEU A 144 11.25 -26.61 -1.39
C LEU A 144 11.47 -28.12 -1.67
N SER A 145 12.69 -28.65 -1.50
CA SER A 145 13.04 -30.00 -1.92
C SER A 145 12.37 -31.11 -1.11
N ASP A 146 12.22 -30.92 0.21
CA ASP A 146 11.64 -31.94 1.09
C ASP A 146 10.14 -31.74 1.35
N LEU A 147 9.33 -32.37 0.49
CA LEU A 147 7.87 -32.29 0.58
C LEU A 147 7.28 -32.77 1.93
N LYS A 148 8.00 -33.59 2.72
CA LYS A 148 7.50 -34.08 4.02
C LYS A 148 7.26 -32.93 4.99
N ARG A 149 8.14 -31.92 4.95
CA ARG A 149 8.08 -30.71 5.78
C ARG A 149 6.82 -29.88 5.57
N ALA A 150 6.09 -30.07 4.46
CA ALA A 150 4.82 -29.39 4.23
C ALA A 150 3.78 -29.69 5.33
N ASN A 151 3.88 -30.80 6.07
CA ASN A 151 2.97 -31.12 7.16
C ASN A 151 3.53 -30.78 8.55
N GLU A 152 4.77 -30.30 8.62
CA GLU A 152 5.47 -30.00 9.86
C GLU A 152 5.37 -28.52 10.23
N LYS A 153 5.67 -28.20 11.49
CA LYS A 153 5.71 -26.82 11.97
C LYS A 153 6.72 -26.01 11.15
N GLY A 154 6.25 -24.91 10.58
CA GLY A 154 7.05 -24.05 9.70
C GLY A 154 6.84 -24.30 8.21
N GLY A 155 6.42 -25.50 7.79
CA GLY A 155 6.17 -25.81 6.39
C GLY A 155 7.41 -25.69 5.49
N LEU A 156 7.18 -25.66 4.18
CA LEU A 156 8.18 -25.27 3.20
C LEU A 156 8.08 -23.79 2.89
N LYS A 157 9.23 -23.13 2.79
CA LYS A 157 9.34 -21.71 2.48
C LYS A 157 10.54 -21.49 1.58
N LYS A 158 10.36 -20.68 0.55
CA LYS A 158 11.45 -20.18 -0.28
C LYS A 158 11.18 -18.73 -0.65
N ASN A 159 12.21 -17.91 -0.65
CA ASN A 159 12.17 -16.51 -1.08
C ASN A 159 13.38 -16.26 -2.00
N ASP A 160 13.09 -15.81 -3.20
CA ASP A 160 14.06 -15.48 -4.24
C ASP A 160 13.93 -13.99 -4.58
N LYS A 161 15.07 -13.30 -4.61
CA LYS A 161 15.14 -11.88 -4.96
C LYS A 161 16.07 -11.66 -6.14
N TRP A 162 15.61 -10.87 -7.10
CA TRP A 162 16.42 -10.34 -8.19
C TRP A 162 16.46 -8.82 -8.11
N PHE A 163 17.60 -8.27 -8.50
CA PHE A 163 17.83 -6.83 -8.64
C PHE A 163 18.32 -6.57 -10.05
N PRO A 164 17.43 -6.58 -11.07
CA PRO A 164 17.84 -6.42 -12.47
C PRO A 164 18.60 -5.10 -12.73
N ASN A 165 18.32 -4.06 -11.94
CA ASN A 165 19.00 -2.77 -11.92
C ASN A 165 18.69 -2.03 -10.60
N ASP A 166 19.25 -0.82 -10.42
CA ASP A 166 19.13 0.00 -9.21
C ASP A 166 17.70 0.48 -8.87
N SER A 167 16.77 0.33 -9.81
CA SER A 167 15.39 0.81 -9.70
C SER A 167 14.34 -0.30 -9.80
N THR A 168 14.74 -1.56 -9.94
CA THR A 168 13.84 -2.71 -10.03
C THR A 168 14.20 -3.75 -8.98
N GLU A 169 13.24 -4.10 -8.12
CA GLU A 169 13.33 -5.29 -7.28
C GLU A 169 12.24 -6.28 -7.68
N ILE A 170 12.63 -7.52 -7.94
CA ILE A 170 11.69 -8.63 -8.12
C ILE A 170 11.85 -9.54 -6.91
N GLU A 171 10.76 -9.80 -6.19
CA GLU A 171 10.75 -10.70 -5.05
C GLU A 171 9.67 -11.76 -5.26
N MET A 172 10.09 -13.02 -5.30
CA MET A 172 9.18 -14.15 -5.36
C MET A 172 9.31 -14.99 -4.10
N TYR A 173 8.21 -15.17 -3.38
CA TYR A 173 8.21 -16.06 -2.21
C TYR A 173 7.05 -17.03 -2.24
N THR A 174 7.25 -18.18 -1.63
CA THR A 174 6.22 -19.20 -1.44
C THR A 174 6.20 -19.74 -0.02
N VAL A 175 5.01 -20.16 0.41
CA VAL A 175 4.81 -20.95 1.62
C VAL A 175 3.91 -22.11 1.26
N VAL A 176 4.32 -23.34 1.60
CA VAL A 176 3.53 -24.57 1.42
C VAL A 176 3.46 -25.29 2.76
N SER A 177 2.32 -25.17 3.45
CA SER A 177 2.13 -25.74 4.78
C SER A 177 0.69 -26.18 5.04
N ASN A 178 0.54 -27.44 5.46
CA ASN A 178 -0.65 -28.04 6.05
C ASN A 178 -0.66 -27.99 7.58
N PHE A 179 0.36 -27.39 8.20
CA PHE A 179 0.43 -27.30 9.64
C PHE A 179 -0.73 -26.46 10.17
N TYR A 180 -1.47 -27.04 11.11
CA TYR A 180 -2.56 -26.38 11.82
C TYR A 180 -2.32 -26.54 13.31
N GLU A 181 -2.36 -25.45 14.05
CA GLU A 181 -2.23 -25.44 15.50
C GLU A 181 -3.07 -24.31 16.09
N LYS A 182 -3.94 -24.64 17.05
CA LYS A 182 -4.71 -23.65 17.82
C LYS A 182 -4.24 -23.71 19.27
N ARG A 183 -3.73 -22.60 19.80
CA ARG A 183 -3.28 -22.43 21.19
C ARG A 183 -3.97 -21.22 21.80
N GLY A 184 -5.02 -21.45 22.59
CA GLY A 184 -5.85 -20.38 23.14
C GLY A 184 -6.43 -19.49 22.04
N MET A 185 -6.13 -18.19 22.10
CA MET A 185 -6.54 -17.20 21.10
C MET A 185 -5.70 -17.19 19.82
N ALA A 186 -4.55 -17.87 19.79
CA ALA A 186 -3.67 -17.92 18.63
C ALA A 186 -3.98 -19.13 17.73
N THR A 187 -4.11 -18.90 16.42
CA THR A 187 -4.28 -19.96 15.42
C THR A 187 -3.21 -19.86 14.33
N THR A 188 -2.40 -20.91 14.19
CA THR A 188 -1.55 -21.13 13.01
C THR A 188 -2.36 -21.94 12.01
N ALA A 189 -2.74 -21.32 10.89
CA ALA A 189 -3.54 -21.96 9.85
C ALA A 189 -2.67 -22.46 8.67
N PRO A 190 -3.07 -23.57 8.01
CA PRO A 190 -2.50 -24.00 6.74
C PRO A 190 -2.41 -22.86 5.75
N THR A 191 -1.23 -22.71 5.14
CA THR A 191 -0.91 -21.62 4.23
C THR A 191 -0.27 -22.21 2.98
N HIS A 192 -0.88 -21.96 1.84
CA HIS A 192 -0.36 -22.34 0.53
C HIS A 192 -0.47 -21.15 -0.39
N ARG A 193 0.66 -20.54 -0.71
CA ARG A 193 0.68 -19.36 -1.56
C ARG A 193 1.99 -19.16 -2.30
N ILE A 194 1.91 -18.51 -3.45
CA ILE A 194 3.04 -17.88 -4.16
C ILE A 194 2.71 -16.40 -4.28
N ARG A 195 3.68 -15.53 -4.01
CA ARG A 195 3.60 -14.12 -4.36
C ARG A 195 4.82 -13.74 -5.15
N LEU A 196 4.60 -13.12 -6.30
CA LEU A 196 5.63 -12.53 -7.14
C LEU A 196 5.37 -11.04 -7.21
N TYR A 197 6.30 -10.27 -6.64
CA TYR A 197 6.31 -8.82 -6.67
C TYR A 197 7.32 -8.36 -7.71
N ILE A 198 6.92 -7.40 -8.55
CA ILE A 198 7.81 -6.57 -9.34
C ILE A 198 7.63 -5.15 -8.84
N ARG A 199 8.67 -4.55 -8.29
CA ARG A 199 8.62 -3.23 -7.66
C ARG A 199 9.48 -2.25 -8.45
N ASN A 200 8.88 -1.11 -8.76
CA ASN A 200 9.59 0.06 -9.21
C ASN A 200 10.10 0.79 -7.96
N ASN A 201 11.38 0.54 -7.66
CA ASN A 201 12.10 1.20 -6.57
C ASN A 201 12.87 2.43 -7.08
N LYS A 202 12.55 2.95 -8.28
CA LYS A 202 13.10 4.22 -8.72
C LYS A 202 12.85 5.23 -7.61
N LYS A 203 13.94 5.75 -7.06
CA LYS A 203 13.89 6.84 -6.10
C LYS A 203 13.35 8.05 -6.85
N GLU A 204 12.03 8.17 -6.91
CA GLU A 204 11.42 9.47 -7.08
C GLU A 204 12.00 10.34 -5.96
N GLU A 205 12.41 11.56 -6.29
CA GLU A 205 12.64 12.55 -5.24
C GLU A 205 11.40 12.49 -4.37
N LYS A 206 11.56 12.04 -3.12
CA LYS A 206 10.51 12.18 -2.14
C LYS A 206 10.27 13.68 -2.07
N ILE A 207 9.22 14.14 -2.74
CA ILE A 207 8.50 15.32 -2.29
C ILE A 207 7.83 14.82 -1.01
N GLU A 208 8.62 14.67 0.05
CA GLU A 208 8.08 14.84 1.38
C GLU A 208 7.31 16.15 1.28
N PRO A 209 6.02 16.20 1.65
CA PRO A 209 5.34 17.46 1.69
C PRO A 209 6.11 18.30 2.72
N LYS A 210 6.99 19.15 2.21
CA LYS A 210 7.78 20.08 3.00
C LYS A 210 6.88 21.28 3.14
N LEU A 211 6.54 21.59 4.38
CA LEU A 211 5.88 22.84 4.69
C LEU A 211 6.83 23.97 4.26
N SER A 212 6.48 24.69 3.19
CA SER A 212 7.29 25.81 2.74
C SER A 212 7.30 26.90 3.82
N GLU A 213 8.38 27.68 3.91
CA GLU A 213 8.47 28.80 4.86
C GLU A 213 7.29 29.75 4.72
N LYS A 214 6.92 30.09 3.48
CA LYS A 214 5.75 30.91 3.18
C LYS A 214 4.44 30.32 3.73
N LYS A 215 4.22 29.01 3.57
CA LYS A 215 3.01 28.35 4.09
C LYS A 215 3.05 28.31 5.62
N LEU A 216 4.20 28.01 6.21
CA LEU A 216 4.39 28.01 7.65
C LEU A 216 4.07 29.40 8.26
N ASP A 217 4.58 30.47 7.66
CA ASP A 217 4.35 31.83 8.15
C ASP A 217 2.88 32.25 8.02
N ASN A 218 2.21 31.86 6.92
CA ASN A 218 0.77 32.05 6.77
C ASN A 218 -0.01 31.34 7.89
N LEU A 219 0.31 30.07 8.17
CA LEU A 219 -0.38 29.29 9.20
C LEU A 219 -0.09 29.80 10.62
N LYS A 220 1.11 30.34 10.89
CA LYS A 220 1.41 31.04 12.15
C LYS A 220 0.52 32.28 12.32
N ALA A 221 0.38 33.10 11.27
CA ALA A 221 -0.47 34.28 11.31
C ALA A 221 -1.95 33.89 11.57
N ILE A 222 -2.46 32.90 10.83
CA ILE A 222 -3.82 32.37 11.05
C ILE A 222 -3.99 31.85 12.48
N SER A 223 -2.99 31.14 13.02
CA SER A 223 -3.02 30.65 14.42
C SER A 223 -3.16 31.79 15.42
N GLN A 224 -2.36 32.86 15.25
CA GLN A 224 -2.37 34.03 16.12
C GLN A 224 -3.71 34.77 16.05
N GLU A 225 -4.22 35.02 14.85
CA GLU A 225 -5.51 35.69 14.65
C GLU A 225 -6.67 34.86 15.23
N PHE A 226 -6.66 33.54 15.03
CA PHE A 226 -7.68 32.65 15.57
C PHE A 226 -7.67 32.64 17.10
N ILE A 227 -6.50 32.48 17.74
CA ILE A 227 -6.36 32.53 19.20
C ILE A 227 -6.78 33.91 19.73
N GLN A 228 -6.41 34.99 19.06
CA GLN A 228 -6.80 36.34 19.47
C GLN A 228 -8.33 36.53 19.38
N THR A 229 -8.95 36.01 18.33
CA THR A 229 -10.42 36.07 18.14
C THR A 229 -11.14 35.28 19.24
N LEU A 230 -10.61 34.11 19.63
CA LEU A 230 -11.08 33.35 20.79
C LEU A 230 -10.94 34.16 22.09
N GLY A 231 -9.79 34.82 22.31
CA GLY A 231 -9.54 35.66 23.49
C GLY A 231 -10.48 36.86 23.62
N ASN A 232 -10.90 37.42 22.47
CA ASN A 232 -11.91 38.48 22.40
C ASN A 232 -13.35 37.97 22.58
N LYS A 233 -13.54 36.64 22.72
CA LYS A 233 -14.84 35.97 22.81
C LYS A 233 -15.75 36.22 21.61
N ASP A 234 -15.19 36.51 20.44
CA ASP A 234 -15.94 36.67 19.20
C ASP A 234 -16.18 35.28 18.57
N LEU A 235 -17.19 34.57 19.08
CA LEU A 235 -17.49 33.20 18.68
C LEU A 235 -17.94 33.07 17.23
N VAL A 236 -18.60 34.11 16.69
CA VAL A 236 -19.06 34.15 15.30
C VAL A 236 -17.84 34.19 14.39
N LYS A 237 -16.93 35.13 14.62
CA LYS A 237 -15.70 35.25 13.83
C LYS A 237 -14.76 34.08 14.05
N SER A 238 -14.71 33.52 15.27
CA SER A 238 -13.91 32.32 15.56
C SER A 238 -14.29 31.13 14.68
N LYS A 239 -15.60 30.96 14.39
CA LYS A 239 -16.09 29.91 13.49
C LYS A 239 -15.64 30.08 12.03
N GLU A 240 -15.32 31.29 11.59
CA GLU A 240 -14.82 31.54 10.22
C GLU A 240 -13.44 30.93 9.96
N TYR A 241 -12.65 30.68 11.01
CA TYR A 241 -11.35 30.01 10.92
C TYR A 241 -11.46 28.49 10.81
N LEU A 242 -12.62 27.91 11.16
CA LEU A 242 -12.81 26.47 11.21
C LEU A 242 -13.03 25.87 9.82
N SER A 243 -12.58 24.64 9.65
CA SER A 243 -12.81 23.84 8.45
C SER A 243 -14.25 23.38 8.34
N GLU A 244 -14.73 23.23 7.11
CA GLU A 244 -16.05 22.63 6.79
C GLU A 244 -16.22 21.24 7.43
N LEU A 245 -15.11 20.53 7.68
CA LEU A 245 -15.08 19.21 8.32
C LEU A 245 -15.64 19.22 9.75
N ILE A 246 -15.46 20.33 10.48
CA ILE A 246 -15.84 20.45 11.89
C ILE A 246 -16.82 21.59 12.15
N LEU A 247 -17.02 22.50 11.21
CA LEU A 247 -17.82 23.72 11.38
C LEU A 247 -19.26 23.42 11.86
N LYS A 248 -19.85 22.31 11.40
CA LYS A 248 -21.22 21.90 11.76
C LYS A 248 -21.31 21.19 13.11
N THR A 249 -20.20 20.67 13.62
CA THR A 249 -20.15 19.87 14.86
C THR A 249 -19.66 20.69 16.05
N VAL A 250 -18.88 21.74 15.82
CA VAL A 250 -18.37 22.62 16.87
C VAL A 250 -19.46 23.51 17.45
N THR A 251 -19.70 23.38 18.76
CA THR A 251 -20.67 24.19 19.51
C THR A 251 -20.02 25.40 20.18
N GLU A 252 -20.82 26.40 20.57
CA GLU A 252 -20.33 27.55 21.35
C GLU A 252 -19.82 27.13 22.72
N GLU A 253 -20.43 26.13 23.35
CA GLU A 253 -19.95 25.55 24.60
C GLU A 253 -18.54 24.99 24.47
N GLN A 254 -18.25 24.24 23.39
CA GLN A 254 -16.91 23.72 23.13
C GLN A 254 -15.88 24.82 22.90
N LEU A 255 -16.26 25.91 22.22
CA LEU A 255 -15.38 27.08 22.05
C LEU A 255 -15.12 27.79 23.39
N ASN A 256 -16.12 27.92 24.26
CA ASN A 256 -15.93 28.49 25.59
C ASN A 256 -15.02 27.62 26.47
N ILE A 257 -15.19 26.29 26.45
CA ILE A 257 -14.28 25.35 27.14
C ILE A 257 -12.85 25.51 26.62
N LEU A 258 -12.68 25.65 25.31
CA LEU A 258 -11.37 25.90 24.72
C LEU A 258 -10.77 27.22 25.22
N ILE A 259 -11.55 28.31 25.23
CA ILE A 259 -11.15 29.63 25.72
C ILE A 259 -10.66 29.53 27.18
N ASP A 260 -11.40 28.82 28.03
CA ASP A 260 -11.04 28.65 29.46
C ASP A 260 -9.74 27.87 29.67
N ASN A 261 -9.26 27.13 28.66
CA ASN A 261 -8.03 26.35 28.71
C ASN A 261 -6.83 27.02 28.02
N LEU A 262 -6.99 28.25 27.54
CA LEU A 262 -5.93 29.06 26.92
C LEU A 262 -5.57 30.24 27.82
N ASP A 263 -4.29 30.61 27.83
CA ASP A 263 -3.81 31.82 28.50
C ASP A 263 -3.50 32.90 27.46
N PHE A 264 -4.39 33.86 27.33
CA PHE A 264 -4.28 34.95 26.35
C PHE A 264 -3.31 36.05 26.76
N ASN A 265 -2.82 36.05 28.00
CA ASN A 265 -1.85 37.04 28.48
C ASN A 265 -0.41 36.58 28.26
N ARG A 266 -0.20 35.30 27.94
CA ARG A 266 1.12 34.71 27.72
C ARG A 266 1.44 34.63 26.24
N GLU A 267 2.62 35.12 25.88
CA GLU A 267 3.09 35.03 24.50
C GLU A 267 3.46 33.58 24.15
N THR A 268 3.19 33.16 22.92
CA THR A 268 3.50 31.82 22.43
C THR A 268 4.67 31.83 21.44
N GLU A 269 5.39 30.71 21.36
CA GLU A 269 6.41 30.47 20.34
C GLU A 269 6.25 29.08 19.72
N LEU A 270 6.48 28.99 18.41
CA LEU A 270 6.40 27.74 17.66
C LEU A 270 7.60 26.86 18.02
N ILE A 271 7.34 25.62 18.42
CA ILE A 271 8.38 24.63 18.74
C ILE A 271 8.40 23.45 17.78
N TYR A 272 7.30 23.23 17.05
CA TYR A 272 7.19 22.14 16.09
C TYR A 272 6.19 22.47 14.99
N SER A 273 6.53 22.06 13.76
CA SER A 273 5.61 22.02 12.64
C SER A 273 5.80 20.71 11.88
N GLY A 274 4.71 20.09 11.43
CA GLY A 274 4.78 18.86 10.66
C GLY A 274 3.51 18.61 9.84
N ILE A 275 3.57 17.63 8.96
CA ILE A 275 2.44 17.23 8.12
C ILE A 275 2.02 15.81 8.51
N GLN A 276 0.71 15.59 8.66
CA GLN A 276 0.11 14.31 9.01
C GLN A 276 -0.99 13.96 8.01
N ALA A 277 -1.03 12.72 7.55
CA ALA A 277 -2.12 12.22 6.70
C ALA A 277 -3.25 11.62 7.53
N GLY A 278 -4.50 11.91 7.14
CA GLY A 278 -5.70 11.24 7.58
C GLY A 278 -5.82 9.82 6.99
N LEU A 279 -6.71 9.02 7.56
CA LEU A 279 -6.97 7.65 7.11
C LEU A 279 -7.56 7.57 5.69
N ASP A 280 -8.17 8.66 5.25
CA ASP A 280 -8.76 8.88 3.92
C ASP A 280 -7.76 9.45 2.90
N GLY A 281 -6.50 9.69 3.31
CA GLY A 281 -5.48 10.32 2.48
C GLY A 281 -5.49 11.86 2.53
N SER A 282 -6.39 12.48 3.29
CA SER A 282 -6.39 13.93 3.52
C SER A 282 -5.09 14.37 4.18
N VAL A 283 -4.56 15.53 3.80
CA VAL A 283 -3.29 16.05 4.34
C VAL A 283 -3.59 17.16 5.33
N PHE A 284 -3.05 17.03 6.54
CA PHE A 284 -3.19 18.01 7.60
C PHE A 284 -1.84 18.59 8.00
N THR A 285 -1.80 19.91 8.22
CA THR A 285 -0.61 20.57 8.78
C THR A 285 -0.80 20.77 10.27
N MET A 286 0.19 20.37 11.06
CA MET A 286 0.20 20.51 12.51
C MET A 286 1.23 21.54 12.93
N LEU A 287 0.82 22.50 13.75
CA LEU A 287 1.68 23.42 14.47
C LEU A 287 1.57 23.15 15.98
N GLN A 288 2.70 23.20 16.69
CA GLN A 288 2.72 23.15 18.16
C GLN A 288 3.47 24.36 18.69
N PHE A 289 2.81 25.05 19.61
CA PHE A 289 3.33 26.21 20.30
C PHE A 289 3.53 25.88 21.78
N LYS A 290 4.52 26.50 22.41
CA LYS A 290 4.59 26.63 23.88
C LYS A 290 4.43 28.09 24.27
N TYR A 291 4.17 28.35 25.53
CA TYR A 291 4.28 29.71 26.07
C TYR A 291 5.76 30.07 26.27
N LYS A 292 6.16 31.30 25.91
CA LYS A 292 7.57 31.73 25.92
C LYS A 292 8.19 31.76 27.30
N ASP A 293 7.39 32.03 28.32
CA ASP A 293 7.78 32.02 29.73
C ASP A 293 7.91 30.60 30.29
N ASP A 294 7.45 29.57 29.57
CA ASP A 294 7.65 28.17 29.92
C ASP A 294 9.06 27.71 29.51
N ILE A 295 9.95 27.73 30.49
CA ILE A 295 11.36 27.33 30.37
C ILE A 295 11.59 25.84 30.65
N SER A 296 10.54 25.03 30.92
CA SER A 296 10.72 23.62 31.22
C SER A 296 11.03 22.79 29.97
N ASN A 297 11.68 21.63 30.18
CA ASN A 297 11.99 20.68 29.11
C ASN A 297 11.67 19.25 29.57
N PRO A 298 10.57 18.62 29.07
CA PRO A 298 9.63 19.15 28.09
C PRO A 298 8.81 20.34 28.64
N PRO A 299 8.20 21.18 27.76
CA PRO A 299 7.28 22.24 28.17
C PRO A 299 6.14 21.66 29.02
N ASN A 300 5.69 22.38 30.04
CA ASN A 300 4.55 21.98 30.87
C ASN A 300 3.24 22.23 30.13
N GLU A 301 3.20 23.24 29.26
CA GLU A 301 1.99 23.61 28.53
C GLU A 301 2.28 23.80 27.04
N LEU A 302 1.41 23.22 26.22
CA LEU A 302 1.48 23.28 24.76
C LEU A 302 0.13 23.63 24.16
N ILE A 303 0.14 24.30 23.03
CA ILE A 303 -1.03 24.50 22.17
C ILE A 303 -0.74 23.84 20.84
N LYS A 304 -1.52 22.81 20.50
CA LYS A 304 -1.46 22.13 19.21
C LYS A 304 -2.59 22.62 18.33
N ILE A 305 -2.29 23.01 17.10
CA ILE A 305 -3.27 23.40 16.08
C ILE A 305 -3.08 22.55 14.84
N ILE A 306 -4.18 22.12 14.24
CA ILE A 306 -4.22 21.28 13.05
C ILE A 306 -5.03 21.99 11.97
N PHE A 307 -4.48 22.04 10.76
CA PHE A 307 -5.05 22.67 9.58
C PHE A 307 -5.34 21.64 8.49
N ASP A 308 -6.39 21.85 7.71
CA ASP A 308 -6.62 21.13 6.46
C ASP A 308 -5.78 21.69 5.29
N ASP A 309 -6.03 21.20 4.09
CA ASP A 309 -5.37 21.61 2.85
C ASP A 309 -5.76 23.03 2.37
N LYS A 310 -6.89 23.56 2.87
CA LYS A 310 -7.40 24.92 2.63
C LYS A 310 -6.94 25.92 3.70
N ASP A 311 -5.97 25.55 4.53
CA ASP A 311 -5.44 26.35 5.64
C ASP A 311 -6.52 26.73 6.69
N LYS A 312 -7.56 25.89 6.85
CA LYS A 312 -8.61 26.05 7.88
C LYS A 312 -8.37 25.13 9.06
N VAL A 313 -8.74 25.59 10.26
CA VAL A 313 -8.53 24.86 11.52
C VAL A 313 -9.48 23.66 11.58
N VAL A 314 -8.92 22.45 11.69
CA VAL A 314 -9.65 21.20 11.94
C VAL A 314 -9.53 20.71 13.37
N GLY A 315 -8.64 21.32 14.16
CA GLY A 315 -8.48 21.00 15.56
C GLY A 315 -7.54 21.95 16.28
N ILE A 316 -7.85 22.22 17.53
CA ILE A 316 -6.99 22.93 18.47
C ILE A 316 -7.06 22.22 19.81
N GLN A 317 -5.91 22.04 20.45
CA GLN A 317 -5.78 21.29 21.69
C GLN A 317 -4.75 21.96 22.59
N PRO A 318 -5.20 22.64 23.66
CA PRO A 318 -4.35 22.96 24.80
C PRO A 318 -3.98 21.66 25.53
N ILE A 319 -2.71 21.48 25.86
CA ILE A 319 -2.17 20.29 26.52
C ILE A 319 -1.40 20.75 27.75
N LYS A 320 -1.82 20.28 28.92
CA LYS A 320 -1.09 20.44 30.18
C LYS A 320 -0.39 19.11 30.50
N LEU A 321 0.93 19.09 30.40
CA LEU A 321 1.75 17.94 30.74
C LEU A 321 1.94 17.94 32.27
N GLN A 322 1.29 17.01 32.97
CA GLN A 322 1.45 16.87 34.41
C GLN A 322 2.93 16.62 34.73
N GLY A 323 3.53 17.49 35.55
CA GLY A 323 4.82 17.22 36.16
C GLY A 323 4.75 15.90 36.92
N LYS A 324 5.81 15.10 36.83
CA LYS A 324 5.94 13.85 37.61
C LYS A 324 5.53 14.13 39.05
N VAL A 325 4.50 13.44 39.53
CA VAL A 325 4.30 13.24 40.97
C VAL A 325 5.54 12.49 41.43
N THR A 326 6.43 13.17 42.13
CA THR A 326 7.51 12.54 42.88
C THR A 326 6.87 11.87 44.09
N ASP A 327 6.82 10.53 44.08
CA ASP A 327 6.65 9.73 45.29
C ASP A 327 7.88 9.88 46.20
#